data_AF-A0A933ESI2-F1
#
_entry.id   AF-A0A933ESI2-F1
#
_cell.length_a   1.000
_cell.length_b   1.000
_cell.length_c   1.000
_cell.angle_alpha   90.00
_cell.angle_beta   90.00
_cell.angle_gamma   90.00
#
_symmetry.space_group_name_H-M   'P 1'
#
loop_
_entity.id
_entity.type
_entity.pdbx_description
1 polymer ?
#
loop_
_entity_poly.entity_id
_entity_poly.type
_entity_poly.pdbx_seq_one_letter_code
_entity_poly.pdbx_strand_id
1 'polypeptide(L)'
;MVVVLAMAAAILVVNIPFGYWRANTPALGAEWFVAIHLPVVVVVAVRLALQVPWEVATLVPMVGAFFLGQLAGQRLRWFLVPRMPLRATSCLVMDVARNTRQGYRARRGR
;
A
#
# COMPACT_ATOMS: atom_id res chain seq x y z
N MET A 1 -17.69 -7.51 -15.45
CA MET A 1 -17.40 -6.10 -15.09
C MET A 1 -17.30 -5.89 -13.58
N VAL A 2 -18.32 -6.23 -12.78
CA VAL A 2 -18.34 -5.99 -11.31
C VAL A 2 -17.14 -6.64 -10.59
N VAL A 3 -16.82 -7.91 -10.88
CA VAL A 3 -15.69 -8.62 -10.26
C VAL A 3 -14.36 -7.91 -10.51
N VAL A 4 -14.13 -7.42 -11.74
CA VAL A 4 -12.90 -6.72 -12.12
C VAL A 4 -12.75 -5.40 -11.36
N LEU A 5 -13.84 -4.65 -11.21
CA LEU A 5 -13.82 -3.39 -10.45
C LEU A 5 -13.60 -3.63 -8.95
N ALA A 6 -14.23 -4.66 -8.38
CA ALA A 6 -14.01 -5.05 -6.99
C ALA A 6 -12.56 -5.49 -6.74
N MET A 7 -11.99 -6.27 -7.65
CA MET A 7 -10.57 -6.64 -7.61
C MET A 7 -9.67 -5.43 -7.74
N ALA A 8 -9.92 -4.53 -8.70
CA ALA A 8 -9.13 -3.30 -8.85
C ALA A 8 -9.18 -2.43 -7.58
N ALA A 9 -10.35 -2.28 -6.96
CA ALA A 9 -10.48 -1.56 -5.69
C ALA A 9 -9.69 -2.24 -4.56
N ALA A 10 -9.77 -3.58 -4.45
CA ALA A 10 -9.00 -4.33 -3.46
C ALA A 10 -7.48 -4.17 -3.68
N ILE A 11 -7.03 -4.28 -4.94
CA ILE A 11 -5.63 -4.08 -5.34
C ILE A 11 -5.16 -2.68 -4.95
N LEU A 12 -5.97 -1.66 -5.23
CA LEU A 12 -5.66 -0.28 -4.87
C LEU A 12 -5.43 -0.14 -3.37
N VAL A 13 -6.39 -0.60 -2.55
CA VAL A 13 -6.34 -0.49 -1.09
C VAL A 13 -5.16 -1.26 -0.52
N VAL A 14 -4.97 -2.51 -0.95
CA VAL A 14 -3.87 -3.36 -0.47
C VAL A 14 -2.52 -2.79 -0.86
N ASN A 15 -2.37 -2.15 -2.03
CA ASN A 15 -1.10 -1.57 -2.45
C ASN A 15 -0.69 -0.29 -1.72
N ILE A 16 -1.60 0.40 -1.02
CA ILE A 16 -1.27 1.59 -0.22
C ILE A 16 -0.20 1.29 0.86
N PRO A 17 -0.37 0.31 1.76
CA PRO A 17 0.66 -0.02 2.74
C PRO A 17 1.96 -0.50 2.10
N PHE A 18 1.93 -1.21 0.97
CA PHE A 18 3.15 -1.59 0.24
C PHE A 18 3.87 -0.39 -0.36
N GLY A 19 3.14 0.59 -0.88
CA GLY A 19 3.71 1.85 -1.37
C GLY A 19 4.34 2.67 -0.26
N TYR A 20 3.73 2.66 0.92
CA TYR A 20 4.29 3.27 2.12
C TYR A 20 5.59 2.58 2.54
N TRP A 21 5.58 1.24 2.60
CA TRP A 21 6.76 0.44 2.96
C TRP A 21 7.90 0.65 1.97
N ARG A 22 7.63 0.53 0.65
CA ARG A 22 8.62 0.72 -0.42
C ARG A 22 9.31 2.09 -0.33
N ALA A 23 8.58 3.13 0.07
CA ALA A 23 9.11 4.48 0.22
C ALA A 23 10.01 4.66 1.47
N ASN A 24 10.05 3.70 2.39
CA ASN A 24 10.94 3.70 3.56
C ASN A 24 12.25 2.90 3.32
N THR A 25 12.30 2.09 2.27
CA THR A 25 13.42 1.19 1.97
C THR A 25 14.31 1.74 0.86
N PRO A 26 15.63 1.48 0.88
CA PRO A 26 16.53 1.88 -0.20
C PRO A 26 16.12 1.21 -1.52
N ALA A 27 16.09 2.00 -2.60
CA ALA A 27 15.80 1.49 -3.93
C ALA A 27 16.79 0.36 -4.29
N LEU A 28 16.28 -0.69 -4.95
CA LEU A 28 17.05 -1.89 -5.34
C LEU A 28 17.56 -2.77 -4.17
N GLY A 29 17.17 -2.48 -2.92
CA GLY A 29 17.38 -3.39 -1.80
C GLY A 29 16.47 -4.62 -1.86
N ALA A 30 16.82 -5.68 -1.13
CA ALA A 30 15.98 -6.88 -1.03
C ALA A 30 14.58 -6.57 -0.50
N GLU A 31 14.47 -5.70 0.52
CA GLU A 31 13.17 -5.27 1.06
C GLU A 31 12.34 -4.50 0.03
N TRP A 32 12.98 -3.62 -0.76
CA TRP A 32 12.32 -2.86 -1.82
C TRP A 32 11.78 -3.80 -2.90
N PHE A 33 12.55 -4.83 -3.25
CA PHE A 33 12.13 -5.86 -4.19
C PHE A 33 10.89 -6.60 -3.68
N VAL A 34 10.89 -7.03 -2.41
CA VAL A 34 9.74 -7.71 -1.79
C VAL A 34 8.51 -6.80 -1.73
N ALA A 35 8.68 -5.52 -1.38
CA ALA A 35 7.58 -4.56 -1.30
C ALA A 35 6.87 -4.34 -2.66
N ILE A 36 7.55 -4.59 -3.78
CA ILE A 36 6.97 -4.52 -5.13
C ILE A 36 6.42 -5.86 -5.58
N HIS A 37 7.17 -6.95 -5.39
CA HIS A 37 6.84 -8.24 -5.99
C HIS A 37 5.80 -9.01 -5.17
N LEU A 38 5.79 -8.88 -3.84
CA LEU A 38 4.82 -9.58 -3.01
C LEU A 38 3.37 -9.19 -3.39
N PRO A 39 3.03 -7.90 -3.59
CA PRO A 39 1.72 -7.52 -4.09
C PRO A 39 1.41 -8.08 -5.48
N VAL A 40 2.38 -8.09 -6.40
CA VAL A 40 2.17 -8.64 -7.77
C VAL A 40 1.83 -10.13 -7.70
N VAL A 41 2.57 -10.90 -6.90
CA VAL A 41 2.32 -12.34 -6.70
C VAL A 41 0.92 -12.59 -6.14
N VAL A 42 0.49 -11.79 -5.15
CA VAL A 42 -0.86 -11.88 -4.59
C VAL A 42 -1.93 -11.59 -5.66
N VAL A 43 -1.74 -10.55 -6.47
CA VAL A 43 -2.69 -10.21 -7.55
C VAL A 43 -2.80 -11.33 -8.57
N VAL A 44 -1.67 -11.89 -9.01
CA VAL A 44 -1.66 -13.01 -9.96
C VAL A 44 -2.34 -14.24 -9.38
N ALA A 45 -2.06 -14.59 -8.11
CA ALA A 45 -2.68 -15.72 -7.44
C ALA A 45 -4.22 -15.59 -7.35
N VAL A 46 -4.72 -14.42 -6.94
CA VAL A 46 -6.18 -14.16 -6.88
C VAL A 46 -6.81 -14.23 -8.28
N ARG A 47 -6.12 -13.71 -9.29
CA ARG A 47 -6.59 -13.74 -10.68
C ARG A 47 -6.75 -15.17 -11.21
N LEU A 48 -5.79 -16.03 -10.92
CA LEU A 48 -5.84 -17.45 -11.27
C LEU A 48 -6.96 -18.17 -10.52
N ALA A 49 -7.10 -17.90 -9.22
CA ALA A 49 -8.15 -18.50 -8.38
C ALA A 49 -9.58 -18.12 -8.85
N LEU A 50 -9.75 -16.89 -9.33
CA LEU A 50 -11.02 -16.38 -9.86
C LEU A 50 -11.20 -16.62 -11.36
N GLN A 51 -10.26 -17.31 -12.02
CA GLN A 51 -10.28 -17.62 -13.46
C GLN A 51 -10.54 -16.40 -14.35
N VAL A 52 -10.02 -15.23 -13.97
CA VAL A 52 -10.22 -13.99 -14.75
C VAL A 52 -9.40 -14.08 -16.05
N PRO A 53 -10.01 -13.86 -17.23
CA PRO A 53 -9.32 -14.01 -18.52
C PRO A 53 -8.24 -12.95 -18.71
N TRP A 54 -7.14 -13.28 -19.38
CA TRP A 54 -5.98 -12.39 -19.67
C TRP A 54 -6.25 -11.35 -20.78
N GLU A 55 -7.38 -10.66 -20.68
CA GLU A 55 -7.77 -9.63 -21.64
C GLU A 55 -7.30 -8.24 -21.21
N VAL A 56 -6.96 -7.40 -22.20
CA VAL A 56 -6.55 -6.00 -21.99
C VAL A 56 -7.58 -5.23 -21.16
N ALA A 57 -8.87 -5.44 -21.40
CA ALA A 57 -9.97 -4.79 -20.68
C ALA A 57 -9.96 -5.08 -19.17
N THR A 58 -9.40 -6.22 -18.74
CA THR A 58 -9.26 -6.58 -17.32
C THR A 58 -7.89 -6.21 -16.76
N LEU A 59 -6.84 -6.25 -17.59
CA LEU A 59 -5.48 -5.96 -17.18
C LEU A 59 -5.25 -4.48 -16.92
N VAL A 60 -5.74 -3.61 -17.80
CA VAL A 60 -5.58 -2.15 -17.67
C VAL A 60 -6.09 -1.61 -16.33
N PRO A 61 -7.33 -1.90 -15.89
CA PRO A 61 -7.80 -1.40 -14.60
C PRO A 61 -7.04 -2.00 -13.41
N MET A 62 -6.62 -3.27 -13.48
CA MET A 62 -5.84 -3.91 -12.41
C MET A 62 -4.43 -3.32 -12.28
N VAL A 63 -3.73 -3.15 -13.40
CA VAL A 63 -2.40 -2.54 -13.45
C VAL A 63 -2.46 -1.08 -13.03
N GLY A 64 -3.47 -0.34 -13.50
CA GLY A 64 -3.74 1.03 -13.07
C GLY A 64 -3.93 1.12 -11.55
N ALA A 65 -4.80 0.28 -10.99
CA ALA A 65 -5.02 0.22 -9.54
C ALA A 65 -3.76 -0.13 -8.75
N PHE A 66 -2.94 -1.04 -9.27
CA PHE A 66 -1.67 -1.42 -8.65
C PHE A 66 -0.73 -0.22 -8.52
N PHE A 67 -0.45 0.48 -9.64
CA PHE A 67 0.44 1.63 -9.64
C PHE A 67 -0.13 2.80 -8.84
N LEU A 68 -1.43 3.06 -8.95
CA LEU A 68 -2.09 4.10 -8.17
C LEU A 68 -2.00 3.83 -6.67
N GLY A 69 -2.16 2.58 -6.22
CA GLY A 69 -2.05 2.21 -4.82
C GLY A 69 -0.63 2.39 -4.29
N GLN A 70 0.38 1.94 -5.05
CA GLN A 70 1.79 2.10 -4.72
C GLN A 70 2.20 3.58 -4.65
N LEU A 71 1.71 4.40 -5.60
CA LEU A 71 1.97 5.84 -5.62
C LEU A 71 1.26 6.55 -4.46
N ALA A 72 -0.01 6.20 -4.20
CA ALA A 72 -0.77 6.73 -3.08
C ALA A 72 -0.09 6.42 -1.74
N GLY A 73 0.43 5.20 -1.55
CA GLY A 73 1.20 4.82 -0.37
C GLY A 73 2.48 5.65 -0.18
N GLN A 74 3.25 5.84 -1.25
CA GLN A 74 4.44 6.68 -1.23
C GLN A 74 4.10 8.14 -0.89
N ARG A 75 3.05 8.67 -1.52
CA ARG A 75 2.58 10.05 -1.29
C ARG A 75 2.09 10.21 0.15
N LEU A 76 1.35 9.23 0.66
CA LEU A 76 0.87 9.20 2.04
C LEU A 76 2.04 9.25 3.03
N ARG A 77 3.10 8.47 2.81
CA ARG A 77 4.31 8.53 3.64
C ARG A 77 4.92 9.93 3.64
N TRP A 78 5.08 10.53 2.46
CA TRP A 78 5.66 11.86 2.32
C TRP A 78 4.85 12.94 3.06
N PHE A 79 3.53 12.80 3.13
CA PHE A 79 2.68 13.71 3.90
C PHE A 79 2.64 13.39 5.40
N LEU A 80 2.61 12.12 5.78
CA LEU A 80 2.44 11.71 7.17
C LEU A 80 3.73 11.86 7.99
N VAL A 81 4.86 11.41 7.47
CA VAL A 81 6.12 11.32 8.22
C VAL A 81 6.62 12.67 8.73
N PRO A 82 6.59 13.78 7.97
CA PRO A 82 7.00 15.09 8.48
C PRO A 82 6.11 15.63 9.62
N ARG A 83 4.89 15.11 9.76
CA ARG A 83 3.94 15.51 10.81
C ARG A 83 4.01 14.60 12.04
N MET A 84 4.77 13.51 11.98
CA MET A 84 4.89 12.55 13.07
C MET A 84 5.98 13.00 14.06
N PRO A 85 5.66 13.11 15.36
CA PRO A 85 6.67 13.41 16.39
C PRO A 85 7.59 12.22 16.70
N LEU A 86 7.36 11.05 16.10
CA LEU A 86 8.14 9.83 16.30
C LEU A 86 8.84 9.41 15.01
N ARG A 87 9.95 8.69 15.16
CA ARG A 87 10.59 7.99 14.04
C ARG A 87 9.58 7.05 13.38
N ALA A 88 9.32 7.31 12.10
CA ALA A 88 8.47 6.50 11.24
C ALA A 88 9.12 5.14 10.98
N THR A 89 8.27 4.12 10.83
CA THR A 89 8.67 2.74 10.55
C THR A 89 8.28 2.38 9.10
N SER A 90 8.58 1.16 8.68
CA SER A 90 8.13 0.63 7.39
C SER A 90 6.63 0.30 7.36
N CYS A 91 5.97 0.21 8.51
CA CYS A 91 4.59 -0.27 8.64
C CYS A 91 3.60 0.88 8.82
N LEU A 92 2.83 1.20 7.78
CA LEU A 92 1.81 2.26 7.80
C LEU A 92 0.87 2.17 9.01
N VAL A 93 0.32 0.97 9.29
CA VAL A 93 -0.64 0.75 10.38
C VAL A 93 -0.02 1.07 11.74
N MET A 94 1.23 0.67 11.95
CA MET A 94 1.95 0.93 13.20
C MET A 94 2.24 2.41 13.38
N ASP A 95 2.63 3.10 12.32
CA ASP A 95 2.91 4.54 12.37
C ASP A 95 1.66 5.36 12.66
N VAL A 96 0.53 5.02 12.03
CA VAL A 96 -0.76 5.65 12.32
C VAL A 96 -1.20 5.37 13.77
N ALA A 97 -1.12 4.12 14.22
CA ALA A 97 -1.52 3.75 15.58
C ALA A 97 -0.65 4.42 16.65
N ARG A 98 0.67 4.48 16.45
CA ARG A 98 1.61 5.14 17.36
C ARG A 98 1.38 6.65 17.42
N ASN A 99 1.15 7.28 16.27
CA ASN A 99 0.88 8.71 16.19
C ASN A 99 -0.42 9.08 16.94
N THR A 100 -1.50 8.32 16.72
CA THR A 100 -2.78 8.54 17.43
C THR A 100 -2.64 8.35 18.95
N ARG A 101 -1.94 7.29 19.38
CA ARG A 101 -1.70 7.02 20.81
C ARG A 101 -0.89 8.14 21.49
N GLN A 102 0.13 8.67 20.83
CA GLN A 102 0.91 9.77 21.39
C GLN A 102 0.12 11.07 21.43
N GLY A 103 -0.66 11.39 20.39
CA GLY A 103 -1.56 12.55 20.39
C GLY A 103 -2.56 12.50 21.54
N TYR A 104 -3.12 11.31 21.83
CA TYR A 104 -3.99 11.11 22.99
C TYR A 104 -3.24 11.33 24.32
N ARG A 105 -2.03 10.76 24.48
CA ARG A 105 -1.21 10.97 25.68
C ARG A 105 -0.86 12.45 25.90
N ALA A 106 -0.50 13.18 24.85
CA ALA A 106 -0.19 14.60 24.93
C ALA A 106 -1.40 15.47 25.33
N ARG A 107 -2.62 15.04 24.99
CA ARG A 107 -3.87 15.71 25.41
C ARG A 107 -4.29 15.36 26.84
N ARG A 108 -3.98 14.15 27.31
CA ARG A 108 -4.33 13.68 28.66
C ARG A 108 -3.38 14.17 29.76
N GLY A 109 -2.15 14.54 29.40
CA GLY A 109 -1.15 15.10 30.33
C GLY A 109 -1.17 16.64 30.44
N ARG A 110 -2.15 17.31 29.81
CA ARG A 110 -2.48 18.73 30.01
C ARG A 110 -3.81 18.81 30.74
#